data_AF-A0A855XW84-F1
#
_entry.id   AF-A0A855XW84-F1
#
_cell.length_a   1.000
_cell.length_b   1.000
_cell.length_c   1.000
_cell.angle_alpha   90.00
_cell.angle_beta   90.00
_cell.angle_gamma   90.00
#
_symmetry.space_group_name_H-M   'P 1'
#
loop_
_entity.id
_entity.type
_entity.pdbx_description
1 polymer ?
#
loop_
_entity_poly.entity_id
_entity_poly.type
_entity_poly.pdbx_seq_one_letter_code
_entity_poly.pdbx_strand_id
1 'polypeptide(L)'
;MEKQDALKLFKKLASSYPSWKVDRDIAENWLEELLEADSESCWANAKEHIKESKFAPSIAEIVKPNARIAAEREKQRTREMLDEQDRLRQTVPSDPPWKREGISKEEWMRRTIAEHKANKS
;
A
#
# COMPACT_ATOMS: atom_id res chain seq x y z
N MET A 1 -2.11 14.81 -4.24
CA MET A 1 -3.56 14.55 -4.02
C MET A 1 -4.41 15.46 -4.91
N GLU A 2 -5.74 15.30 -4.93
CA GLU A 2 -6.63 16.21 -5.68
C GLU A 2 -6.61 17.65 -5.14
N LYS A 3 -6.76 18.64 -6.04
CA LYS A 3 -6.72 20.08 -5.68
C LYS A 3 -7.72 20.44 -4.58
N GLN A 4 -8.92 19.88 -4.64
CA GLN A 4 -9.94 20.13 -3.63
C GLN A 4 -9.54 19.61 -2.25
N ASP A 5 -8.84 18.49 -2.19
CA ASP A 5 -8.41 17.90 -0.92
C ASP A 5 -7.19 18.63 -0.35
N ALA A 6 -6.25 19.05 -1.20
CA ALA A 6 -5.15 19.93 -0.79
C ALA A 6 -5.69 21.24 -0.18
N LEU A 7 -6.70 21.86 -0.82
CA LEU A 7 -7.38 23.05 -0.31
C LEU A 7 -8.08 22.79 1.04
N LYS A 8 -8.77 21.66 1.21
CA LYS A 8 -9.41 21.30 2.48
C LYS A 8 -8.38 21.12 3.58
N LEU A 9 -7.27 20.44 3.29
CA LEU A 9 -6.19 20.20 4.24
C LEU A 9 -5.53 21.51 4.67
N PHE A 10 -5.17 22.37 3.72
CA PHE A 10 -4.60 23.68 4.00
C PHE A 10 -5.55 24.54 4.85
N LYS A 11 -6.83 24.62 4.48
CA LYS A 11 -7.85 25.33 5.27
C LYS A 11 -7.99 24.77 6.68
N LYS A 12 -7.92 23.44 6.83
CA LYS A 12 -7.97 22.80 8.14
C LYS A 12 -6.78 23.23 9.01
N LEU A 13 -5.56 23.22 8.46
CA LEU A 13 -4.37 23.68 9.16
C LEU A 13 -4.48 25.17 9.54
N ALA A 14 -4.86 26.04 8.59
CA ALA A 14 -5.07 27.47 8.86
C ALA A 14 -6.11 27.71 9.96
N SER A 15 -7.21 26.94 9.98
CA SER A 15 -8.23 27.04 11.03
C SER A 15 -7.76 26.55 12.40
N SER A 16 -6.84 25.57 12.42
CA SER A 16 -6.28 25.01 13.64
C SER A 16 -5.17 25.88 14.24
N TYR A 17 -4.54 26.74 13.43
CA TYR A 17 -3.48 27.65 13.85
C TYR A 17 -3.81 29.10 13.48
N PRO A 18 -4.69 29.80 14.24
CA PRO A 18 -5.07 31.18 13.93
C PRO A 18 -3.90 32.18 13.94
N SER A 19 -2.80 31.85 14.61
CA SER A 19 -1.57 32.65 14.64
C SER A 19 -0.69 32.43 13.41
N TRP A 20 -0.99 31.45 12.56
CA TRP A 20 -0.25 31.17 11.35
C TRP A 20 -0.56 32.24 10.29
N LYS A 21 0.41 33.12 10.08
CA LYS A 21 0.32 34.15 9.03
C LYS A 21 0.52 33.50 7.68
N VAL A 22 -0.58 33.26 6.97
CA VAL A 22 -0.58 32.77 5.60
C VAL A 22 -1.02 33.89 4.66
N ASP A 23 -0.21 34.14 3.63
CA ASP A 23 -0.57 34.97 2.50
C ASP A 23 -0.89 34.09 1.28
N ARG A 24 -1.14 34.74 0.14
CA ARG A 24 -1.48 34.05 -1.09
C ARG A 24 -0.32 33.20 -1.61
N ASP A 25 0.91 33.71 -1.53
CA ASP A 25 2.10 33.04 -2.07
C ASP A 25 2.43 31.79 -1.24
N ILE A 26 2.31 31.88 0.09
CA ILE A 26 2.43 30.73 1.00
C ILE A 26 1.35 29.69 0.69
N ALA A 27 0.11 30.12 0.46
CA ALA A 27 -0.97 29.19 0.13
C ALA A 27 -0.74 28.50 -1.21
N GLU A 28 -0.28 29.22 -2.24
CA GLU A 28 0.03 28.65 -3.55
C GLU A 28 1.18 27.63 -3.45
N ASN A 29 2.28 27.96 -2.77
CA ASN A 29 3.40 27.04 -2.53
C ASN A 29 2.96 25.77 -1.77
N TRP A 30 2.13 25.92 -0.73
CA TRP A 30 1.60 24.76 -0.01
C TRP A 30 0.72 23.87 -0.89
N LEU A 31 -0.09 24.47 -1.76
CA LEU A 31 -0.96 23.70 -2.65
C LEU A 31 -0.16 22.94 -3.69
N GLU A 32 0.89 23.52 -4.26
CA GLU A 32 1.78 22.85 -5.21
C GLU A 32 2.39 21.58 -4.59
N GLU A 33 2.97 21.68 -3.40
CA GLU A 33 3.57 20.55 -2.69
C GLU A 33 2.53 19.48 -2.31
N LEU A 34 1.33 19.89 -1.86
CA LEU A 34 0.27 18.95 -1.50
C LEU A 34 -0.31 18.21 -2.72
N LEU A 35 -0.30 18.83 -3.90
CA LEU A 35 -0.79 18.21 -5.13
C LEU A 35 0.05 16.99 -5.53
N GLU A 36 1.35 16.98 -5.21
CA GLU A 36 2.24 15.84 -5.47
C GLU A 36 2.20 14.79 -4.35
N ALA A 37 1.71 15.16 -3.16
CA ALA A 37 1.74 14.31 -1.98
C ALA A 37 0.59 13.28 -1.89
N ASP A 38 0.83 12.21 -1.14
CA ASP A 38 -0.18 11.20 -0.80
C ASP A 38 -1.21 11.77 0.20
N SER A 39 -2.48 11.79 -0.20
CA SER A 39 -3.58 12.41 0.57
C SER A 39 -3.69 11.81 1.97
N GLU A 40 -3.72 10.49 2.05
CA GLU A 40 -3.95 9.75 3.28
C GLU A 40 -2.85 10.02 4.32
N SER A 41 -1.59 9.97 3.89
CA SER A 41 -0.44 10.29 4.72
C SER A 41 -0.49 11.72 5.23
N CYS A 42 -0.78 12.69 4.35
CA CYS A 42 -0.84 14.10 4.72
C CYS A 42 -1.95 14.39 5.74
N TRP A 43 -3.13 13.80 5.57
CA TRP A 43 -4.23 13.93 6.53
C TRP A 43 -3.91 13.29 7.88
N ALA A 44 -3.26 12.12 7.89
CA ALA A 44 -2.82 11.47 9.12
C ALA A 44 -1.79 12.33 9.87
N ASN A 45 -0.77 12.82 9.16
CA ASN A 45 0.27 13.67 9.71
C ASN A 45 -0.30 14.99 10.26
N ALA A 46 -1.18 15.66 9.51
CA ALA A 46 -1.83 16.89 9.96
C ALA A 46 -2.65 16.65 11.23
N LYS A 47 -3.38 15.54 11.31
CA LYS A 47 -4.18 15.19 12.50
C LYS A 47 -3.31 14.89 13.71
N GLU A 48 -2.18 14.20 13.53
CA GLU A 48 -1.20 13.93 14.58
C GLU A 48 -0.57 15.24 15.06
N HIS A 49 -0.09 16.08 14.13
CA HIS A 49 0.53 17.37 14.45
C HIS A 49 -0.41 18.32 15.20
N ILE A 50 -1.68 18.43 14.77
CA ILE A 50 -2.70 19.25 15.45
C ILE A 50 -2.92 18.82 16.90
N LYS A 51 -2.77 17.54 17.23
CA LYS A 51 -2.94 17.03 18.59
C LYS A 51 -1.73 17.30 19.48
N GLU A 52 -0.53 17.27 18.89
CA GLU A 52 0.73 17.26 19.64
C GLU A 52 1.37 18.63 19.73
N SER A 53 1.16 19.48 18.71
CA SER A 53 1.84 20.76 18.58
C SER A 53 0.87 21.95 18.61
N LYS A 54 1.24 22.95 19.42
CA LYS A 54 0.58 24.26 19.46
C LYS A 54 1.03 25.20 18.33
N PHE A 55 2.12 24.86 17.65
CA PHE A 55 2.71 25.67 16.59
C PHE A 55 2.37 25.12 15.22
N ALA A 56 2.21 26.02 14.25
CA ALA A 56 1.90 25.66 12.88
C ALA A 56 3.01 24.74 12.31
N PRO A 57 2.64 23.66 11.59
CA PRO A 57 3.60 22.78 10.96
C PRO A 57 4.29 23.47 9.78
N SER A 58 5.47 22.98 9.46
CA SER A 58 6.08 23.13 8.14
C SER A 58 5.43 22.17 7.13
N ILE A 59 5.56 22.48 5.84
CA ILE A 59 5.05 21.61 4.76
C ILE A 59 5.69 20.22 4.81
N ALA A 60 6.98 20.12 5.18
CA ALA A 60 7.72 18.87 5.27
C ALA A 60 7.16 17.92 6.35
N GLU A 61 6.65 18.47 7.46
CA GLU A 61 6.01 17.67 8.52
C GLU A 61 4.70 17.04 8.05
N ILE A 62 4.04 17.66 7.06
CA ILE A 62 2.76 17.20 6.52
C ILE A 62 2.97 16.24 5.34
N VAL A 63 3.86 16.56 4.40
CA VAL A 63 4.06 15.80 3.15
C VAL A 63 4.82 14.48 3.35
N LYS A 64 5.51 14.30 4.48
CA LYS A 64 6.30 13.08 4.74
C LYS A 64 5.43 11.80 4.67
N PRO A 65 6.00 10.67 4.23
CA PRO A 65 5.30 9.39 4.31
C PRO A 65 4.90 9.06 5.76
N ASN A 66 3.64 8.65 5.96
CA ASN A 66 3.19 8.20 7.28
C ASN A 66 3.47 6.70 7.43
N ALA A 67 4.33 6.34 8.40
CA ALA A 67 4.75 4.95 8.61
C ALA A 67 3.58 4.01 8.96
N ARG A 68 2.55 4.51 9.64
CA ARG A 68 1.36 3.73 10.00
C ARG A 68 0.54 3.38 8.76
N ILE A 69 0.31 4.36 7.88
CA ILE A 69 -0.40 4.15 6.61
C ILE A 69 0.39 3.20 5.70
N ALA A 70 1.71 3.39 5.59
CA ALA A 70 2.56 2.49 4.82
C ALA A 70 2.47 1.04 5.34
N ALA A 71 2.50 0.84 6.66
CA ALA A 71 2.35 -0.47 7.27
C ALA A 71 0.95 -1.08 7.06
N GLU A 72 -0.11 -0.27 7.13
CA GLU A 72 -1.49 -0.72 6.85
C GLU A 72 -1.65 -1.17 5.39
N ARG A 73 -1.09 -0.42 4.43
CA ARG A 73 -1.08 -0.81 3.00
C ARG A 73 -0.32 -2.12 2.78
N GLU A 74 0.81 -2.30 3.45
CA GLU A 74 1.59 -3.55 3.34
C GLU A 74 0.85 -4.77 3.90
N LYS A 75 0.19 -4.60 5.05
CA LYS A 75 -0.65 -5.66 5.64
C LYS A 75 -1.79 -6.04 4.70
N GLN A 76 -2.41 -5.05 4.06
CA GLN A 76 -3.50 -5.30 3.11
C GLN A 76 -3.00 -6.08 1.89
N ARG A 77 -1.86 -5.69 1.30
CA ARG A 77 -1.23 -6.43 0.20
C ARG A 77 -0.90 -7.87 0.58
N THR A 78 -0.32 -8.07 1.76
CA THR A 78 0.01 -9.39 2.28
C THR A 78 -1.25 -10.25 2.44
N ARG A 79 -2.33 -9.66 2.95
CA ARG A 79 -3.61 -10.35 3.13
C ARG A 79 -4.21 -10.78 1.79
N GLU A 80 -4.24 -9.91 0.79
CA GLU A 80 -4.74 -10.22 -0.55
C GLU A 80 -3.92 -11.33 -1.22
N MET A 81 -2.60 -11.31 -1.05
CA MET A 81 -1.72 -12.36 -1.56
C MET A 81 -1.99 -13.72 -0.90
N LEU A 82 -2.24 -13.74 0.41
CA LEU A 82 -2.58 -14.96 1.15
C LEU A 82 -3.95 -15.50 0.71
N ASP A 83 -4.95 -14.63 0.59
CA ASP A 83 -6.29 -15.00 0.13
C ASP A 83 -6.23 -15.61 -1.28
N GLU A 84 -5.40 -15.07 -2.18
CA GLU A 84 -5.21 -15.62 -3.52
C GLU A 84 -4.48 -16.97 -3.51
N GLN A 85 -3.45 -17.13 -2.68
CA GLN A 85 -2.81 -18.44 -2.51
C GLN A 85 -3.79 -19.49 -2.00
N ASP A 86 -4.65 -19.14 -1.05
CA ASP A 86 -5.64 -20.07 -0.51
C ASP A 86 -6.71 -20.42 -1.54
N ARG A 87 -7.15 -19.47 -2.38
CA ARG A 87 -8.00 -19.79 -3.55
C ARG A 87 -7.33 -20.75 -4.51
N LEU A 88 -6.06 -20.51 -4.86
CA LEU A 88 -5.30 -21.40 -5.73
C LEU A 88 -5.20 -22.80 -5.11
N ARG A 89 -4.89 -22.90 -3.82
CA ARG A 89 -4.87 -24.19 -3.09
C ARG A 89 -6.19 -24.92 -3.13
N GLN A 90 -7.32 -24.22 -3.04
CA GLN A 90 -8.65 -24.83 -3.14
C GLN A 90 -8.94 -25.38 -4.54
N THR A 91 -8.36 -24.78 -5.60
CA THR A 91 -8.51 -25.27 -6.98
C THR A 91 -7.57 -26.42 -7.34
N VAL A 92 -6.49 -26.62 -6.57
CA VAL A 92 -5.57 -27.74 -6.79
C VAL A 92 -6.24 -29.04 -6.32
N PRO A 93 -6.34 -30.07 -7.20
CA PRO A 93 -6.88 -31.36 -6.80
C PRO A 93 -6.12 -31.95 -5.62
N SER A 94 -6.86 -32.36 -4.59
CA SER A 94 -6.31 -32.94 -3.35
C SER A 94 -5.52 -34.24 -3.61
N ASP A 95 -5.92 -34.98 -4.65
CA ASP A 95 -5.24 -36.21 -5.03
C ASP A 95 -3.92 -35.95 -5.75
N PRO A 96 -2.82 -36.57 -5.28
CA PRO A 96 -1.55 -36.49 -5.97
C PRO A 96 -1.64 -36.97 -7.42
N PRO A 97 -0.83 -36.42 -8.34
CA PRO A 97 -0.88 -36.75 -9.76
C PRO A 97 -0.92 -38.26 -10.07
N TRP A 98 -0.08 -39.06 -9.41
CA TRP A 98 -0.02 -40.51 -9.61
C TRP A 98 -1.31 -41.24 -9.20
N LYS A 99 -2.03 -40.75 -8.17
CA LYS A 99 -3.34 -41.31 -7.79
C LYS A 99 -4.42 -40.95 -8.82
N ARG A 100 -4.39 -39.73 -9.37
CA ARG A 100 -5.32 -39.29 -10.42
C ARG A 100 -5.15 -40.08 -11.72
N GLU A 101 -3.92 -40.42 -12.06
CA GLU A 101 -3.58 -41.22 -13.24
C GLU A 101 -3.72 -42.74 -13.03
N GLY A 102 -4.02 -43.18 -11.80
CA GLY A 102 -4.17 -44.60 -11.47
C GLY A 102 -2.85 -45.40 -11.53
N ILE A 103 -1.70 -44.74 -11.42
CA ILE A 103 -0.37 -45.36 -11.51
C ILE A 103 0.38 -45.31 -10.17
N SER A 104 1.42 -46.13 -10.04
CA SER A 104 2.29 -46.08 -8.87
C SER A 104 3.10 -44.78 -8.83
N LYS A 105 3.43 -44.31 -7.62
CA LYS A 105 4.26 -43.12 -7.43
C LYS A 105 5.62 -43.23 -8.12
N GLU A 106 6.22 -44.42 -8.10
CA GLU A 106 7.52 -44.70 -8.72
C GLU A 106 7.47 -44.61 -10.24
N GLU A 107 6.38 -45.11 -10.83
CA GLU A 107 6.16 -45.05 -12.27
C GLU A 107 5.89 -43.62 -12.75
N TRP A 108 5.10 -42.86 -11.99
CA TRP A 108 4.89 -41.44 -12.25
C TRP A 108 6.21 -40.65 -12.22
N MET A 109 7.02 -40.83 -11.18
CA MET A 109 8.33 -40.16 -11.07
C MET A 109 9.27 -40.52 -12.22
N ARG A 110 9.30 -41.78 -12.66
CA ARG A 110 10.11 -42.19 -13.82
C ARG A 110 9.67 -41.47 -15.09
N ARG A 111 8.36 -41.34 -15.34
CA ARG A 111 7.81 -40.64 -16.52
C ARG A 111 8.16 -39.15 -16.48
N THR A 112 7.93 -38.47 -15.35
CA THR A 112 8.25 -37.04 -15.21
C THR A 112 9.74 -36.75 -15.40
N ILE A 113 10.63 -37.61 -14.87
CA ILE A 113 12.09 -37.45 -15.05
C ILE A 113 12.49 -37.65 -16.51
N ALA A 114 11.88 -38.61 -17.20
CA ALA A 114 12.15 -38.86 -18.62
C ALA A 114 11.69 -37.71 -19.51
N GLU A 115 10.48 -37.18 -19.28
CA GLU A 115 9.95 -36.00 -19.98
C GLU A 115 10.81 -34.75 -19.76
N HIS A 116 11.24 -34.51 -18.52
CA HIS A 116 12.06 -33.33 -18.22
C HIS A 116 13.47 -33.41 -18.81
N LYS A 117 14.00 -34.64 -19.00
CA LYS A 117 15.24 -34.87 -19.76
C LYS A 117 15.05 -34.67 -21.26
N ALA A 118 13.94 -35.14 -21.82
CA ALA A 118 13.62 -34.97 -23.24
C ALA A 118 13.40 -33.51 -23.64
N ASN A 119 12.75 -32.70 -22.79
CA ASN A 119 12.55 -31.27 -23.03
C ASN A 119 13.81 -30.40 -22.81
N LYS A 120 14.89 -30.96 -22.26
CA LYS A 120 16.18 -30.27 -22.08
C LYS A 120 17.20 -30.59 -23.18
N SER A 121 16.87 -31.49 -24.11
CA SER A 121 17.65 -31.83 -25.31
C SER A 121 17.05 -31.15 -26.53
#